data_AF-A0A5N6WKT4-F1
#
_entry.id   AF-A0A5N6WKT4-F1
#
_cell.length_a   1.000
_cell.length_b   1.000
_cell.length_c   1.000
_cell.angle_alpha   90.00
_cell.angle_beta   90.00
_cell.angle_gamma   90.00
#
_symmetry.space_group_name_H-M   'P 1'
#
loop_
_entity.id
_entity.type
_entity.pdbx_description
1 polymer ?
#
loop_
_entity_poly.entity_id
_entity_poly.type
_entity_poly.pdbx_seq_one_letter_code
_entity_poly.pdbx_strand_id
1 'polypeptide(L)'
;MRTIDVLTTVANNGTVIFARLYRTKTERTPIPIDKVLHKPSGYCFVFQNPLDLHKLLEDPDPTSVAICRGMKKLRFDLLRHIAGDKLTFREALDGKFKSVDLRALMENWRIACRNIPKNHGLEELTFDLSGAKELCKLHIVSSTVQLISTTLVLKAGQNLRCWIQGLSNMNQWET
;
A
#
# COMPACT_ATOMS: atom_id res chain seq x y z
N MET A 1 -5.58 1.56 21.81
CA MET A 1 -5.94 2.80 21.09
C MET A 1 -6.33 2.43 19.66
N ARG A 2 -7.45 2.91 19.11
CA ARG A 2 -7.87 2.58 17.74
C ARG A 2 -6.95 3.32 16.74
N THR A 3 -6.26 2.58 15.87
CA THR A 3 -5.50 3.14 14.75
C THR A 3 -6.45 3.75 13.73
N ILE A 4 -6.08 4.89 13.14
CA ILE A 4 -6.85 5.57 12.08
C ILE A 4 -6.21 5.28 10.73
N ASP A 5 -6.97 4.71 9.79
CA ASP A 5 -6.51 4.54 8.41
C ASP A 5 -6.52 5.89 7.69
N VAL A 6 -5.39 6.25 7.08
CA VAL A 6 -5.22 7.50 6.33
C VAL A 6 -4.71 7.17 4.94
N LEU A 7 -5.47 7.57 3.93
CA LEU A 7 -4.97 7.58 2.56
C LEU A 7 -3.88 8.65 2.45
N THR A 8 -2.72 8.23 1.98
CA THR A 8 -1.58 9.09 1.71
C THR A 8 -1.44 9.26 0.21
N THR A 9 -1.42 10.52 -0.24
CA THR A 9 -1.16 10.88 -1.64
C THR A 9 -0.10 11.98 -1.70
N VAL A 10 0.78 11.93 -2.70
CA VAL A 10 1.83 12.93 -2.87
C VAL A 10 1.69 13.60 -4.24
N ALA A 11 1.27 14.86 -4.21
CA ALA A 11 1.11 15.68 -5.40
C ALA A 11 2.46 15.88 -6.12
N ASN A 12 2.42 16.24 -7.41
CA ASN A 12 3.64 16.39 -8.22
C ASN A 12 4.55 17.53 -7.75
N ASN A 13 4.02 18.49 -7.00
CA ASN A 13 4.77 19.55 -6.34
C ASN A 13 5.34 19.13 -4.96
N GLY A 14 5.29 17.85 -4.60
CA GLY A 14 5.76 17.31 -3.33
C GLY A 14 4.76 17.44 -2.17
N THR A 15 3.61 18.07 -2.36
CA THR A 15 2.63 18.23 -1.27
C THR A 15 2.05 16.87 -0.84
N VAL A 16 2.28 16.51 0.43
CA VAL A 16 1.70 15.32 1.06
C VAL A 16 0.31 15.64 1.59
N ILE A 17 -0.68 14.85 1.17
CA ILE A 17 -2.08 15.00 1.57
C ILE A 17 -2.54 13.73 2.29
N PHE A 18 -3.18 13.92 3.43
CA PHE A 18 -3.80 12.84 4.21
C PHE A 18 -5.31 12.96 4.20
N ALA A 19 -5.98 11.86 3.89
CA ALA A 19 -7.43 11.76 3.99
C ALA A 19 -7.82 10.56 4.83
N ARG A 20 -8.65 10.77 5.85
CA ARG A 20 -9.18 9.69 6.69
C ARG A 20 -9.99 8.73 5.83
N LEU A 21 -9.72 7.44 5.99
CA LEU A 21 -10.53 6.37 5.43
C LEU A 21 -11.45 5.82 6.51
N TYR A 22 -12.74 5.79 6.19
CA TYR A 22 -13.74 5.12 7.00
C TYR A 22 -14.05 3.75 6.40
N ARG A 23 -14.21 2.73 7.24
CA ARG A 23 -14.64 1.40 6.76
C ARG A 23 -16.10 1.39 6.30
N THR A 24 -16.90 2.32 6.79
CA THR A 24 -18.36 2.36 6.60
C THR A 24 -18.83 3.50 5.70
N LYS A 25 -17.93 4.41 5.29
CA LYS A 25 -18.27 5.59 4.49
C LYS A 25 -17.30 5.71 3.32
N THR A 26 -17.80 6.14 2.18
CA THR A 26 -17.01 6.47 0.98
C THR A 26 -16.36 7.84 1.08
N GLU A 27 -16.92 8.73 1.91
CA GLU A 27 -16.38 10.06 2.16
C GLU A 27 -14.99 10.04 2.78
N ARG A 28 -14.17 10.97 2.32
CA ARG A 28 -12.80 11.19 2.76
C ARG A 28 -12.72 12.53 3.46
N THR A 29 -12.29 12.53 4.71
CA THR A 29 -12.10 13.78 5.47
C THR A 29 -10.61 14.12 5.51
N PRO A 30 -10.18 15.31 5.08
CA PRO A 30 -8.79 15.72 5.19
C PRO A 30 -8.29 15.68 6.65
N ILE A 31 -7.08 15.19 6.86
CA ILE A 31 -6.39 15.26 8.15
C ILE A 31 -5.22 16.24 8.00
N PRO A 32 -5.17 17.31 8.82
CA PRO A 32 -4.03 18.22 8.82
C PRO A 32 -2.71 17.49 9.11
N ILE A 33 -1.66 17.85 8.37
CA ILE A 33 -0.35 17.21 8.48
C ILE A 33 0.22 17.30 9.90
N ASP A 34 0.00 18.42 10.60
CA ASP A 34 0.44 18.61 11.99
C ASP A 34 -0.16 17.58 12.95
N LYS A 35 -1.42 17.16 12.70
CA LYS A 35 -2.06 16.11 13.51
C LYS A 35 -1.45 14.73 13.26
N VAL A 36 -0.96 14.49 12.04
CA VAL A 36 -0.25 13.25 11.70
C VAL A 36 1.13 13.26 12.35
N LEU A 37 1.88 14.35 12.18
CA LEU A 37 3.23 14.52 12.74
C LEU A 37 3.27 14.47 14.27
N HIS A 38 2.23 14.97 14.95
CA HIS A 38 2.17 14.91 16.41
C HIS A 38 2.17 13.46 16.95
N LYS A 39 1.54 12.52 16.23
CA LYS A 39 1.49 11.11 16.64
C LYS A 39 1.39 10.16 15.44
N PRO A 40 2.47 9.98 14.65
CA PRO A 40 2.41 9.20 13.40
C PRO A 40 2.02 7.73 13.65
N SER A 41 2.45 7.15 14.77
CA SER A 41 2.12 5.79 15.18
C SER A 41 0.62 5.55 15.46
N GLY A 42 -0.16 6.62 15.63
CA GLY A 42 -1.62 6.56 15.76
C GLY A 42 -2.33 6.22 14.44
N TYR A 43 -1.62 6.28 13.32
CA TYR A 43 -2.18 6.14 11.98
C TYR A 43 -1.65 4.89 11.27
N CYS A 44 -2.49 4.35 10.38
CA CYS A 44 -2.12 3.36 9.37
C CYS A 44 -2.07 4.06 8.03
N PHE A 45 -0.88 4.15 7.44
CA PHE A 45 -0.65 4.86 6.20
C PHE A 45 -1.01 3.94 5.04
N VAL A 46 -2.06 4.35 4.31
CA VAL A 46 -2.62 3.59 3.19
C VAL A 46 -2.14 4.21 1.90
N PHE A 47 -1.47 3.40 1.07
CA PHE A 47 -1.06 3.78 -0.28
C PHE A 47 -1.89 3.00 -1.30
N GLN A 48 -2.46 3.72 -2.27
CA GLN A 48 -3.19 3.14 -3.41
C GLN A 48 -2.36 3.19 -4.70
N ASN A 49 -1.32 4.04 -4.74
CA ASN A 49 -0.43 4.22 -5.86
C ASN A 49 1.03 4.06 -5.38
N PRO A 50 1.85 3.18 -6.01
CA PRO A 50 3.25 3.03 -5.63
C PRO A 50 4.07 4.32 -5.80
N LEU A 51 3.68 5.21 -6.73
CA LEU A 51 4.37 6.48 -6.94
C LEU A 51 4.24 7.42 -5.74
N ASP A 52 3.12 7.39 -5.02
CA ASP A 52 2.94 8.20 -3.82
C ASP A 52 3.90 7.76 -2.70
N LEU A 53 4.08 6.44 -2.53
CA LEU A 53 5.05 5.90 -1.59
C LEU A 53 6.49 6.27 -2.00
N HIS A 54 6.80 6.11 -3.28
CA HIS A 54 8.12 6.44 -3.81
C HIS A 54 8.46 7.92 -3.62
N LYS A 55 7.57 8.84 -4.02
CA LYS A 55 7.74 10.28 -3.83
C LYS A 55 7.93 10.64 -2.36
N LEU A 56 7.13 10.08 -1.45
CA LEU A 56 7.24 10.35 -0.02
C LEU A 56 8.61 9.93 0.55
N LEU A 57 9.14 8.80 0.07
CA LEU A 57 10.42 8.26 0.55
C LEU A 57 11.64 9.00 0.00
N GLU A 58 11.53 9.59 -1.20
CA GLU A 58 12.63 10.32 -1.85
C GLU A 58 12.62 11.82 -1.56
N ASP A 59 11.49 12.36 -1.08
CA ASP A 59 11.36 13.77 -0.76
C ASP A 59 12.25 14.15 0.45
N PRO A 60 13.24 15.05 0.26
CA PRO A 60 14.12 15.49 1.34
C PRO A 60 13.45 16.45 2.31
N ASP A 61 12.21 16.90 2.06
CA ASP A 61 11.49 17.81 2.95
C ASP A 61 11.43 17.24 4.39
N PRO A 62 11.74 18.05 5.43
CA PRO A 62 11.74 17.59 6.82
C PRO A 62 10.42 16.94 7.26
N THR A 63 9.30 17.39 6.71
CA THR A 63 7.96 16.86 6.97
C THR A 63 7.84 15.44 6.43
N SER A 64 8.22 15.22 5.18
CA SER A 64 8.22 13.91 4.52
C SER A 64 9.15 12.93 5.23
N VAL A 65 10.35 13.38 5.60
CA VAL A 65 11.31 12.59 6.40
C VAL A 65 10.73 12.22 7.77
N ALA A 66 10.07 13.15 8.47
CA ALA A 66 9.45 12.90 9.76
C ALA A 66 8.29 11.90 9.66
N ILE A 67 7.45 12.01 8.63
CA ILE A 67 6.37 11.06 8.35
C ILE A 67 6.97 9.66 8.10
N CYS A 68 7.93 9.55 7.19
CA CYS A 68 8.60 8.29 6.86
C CYS A 68 9.17 7.63 8.11
N ARG A 69 9.95 8.35 8.92
CA ARG A 69 10.53 7.82 10.17
C ARG A 69 9.48 7.43 11.20
N GLY A 70 8.37 8.18 11.27
CA GLY A 70 7.29 7.94 12.22
C GLY A 70 6.35 6.79 11.84
N MET A 71 6.40 6.33 10.59
CA MET A 71 5.47 5.35 10.05
C MET A 71 5.67 3.96 10.69
N LYS A 72 4.68 3.53 11.48
CA LYS A 72 4.68 2.22 12.15
C LYS A 72 3.82 1.18 11.43
N LYS A 73 2.80 1.63 10.70
CA LYS A 73 1.78 0.77 10.11
C LYS A 73 1.54 1.16 8.66
N LEU A 74 1.70 0.20 7.78
CA LEU A 74 1.52 0.35 6.34
C LEU A 74 0.38 -0.52 5.83
N ARG A 75 -0.38 0.01 4.88
CA ARG A 75 -1.36 -0.74 4.10
C ARG A 75 -1.21 -0.43 2.63
N PHE A 76 -1.03 -1.46 1.81
CA PHE A 76 -0.98 -1.34 0.36
C PHE A 76 -2.28 -1.86 -0.23
N ASP A 77 -3.04 -0.98 -0.85
CA ASP A 77 -4.22 -1.31 -1.64
C ASP A 77 -3.76 -1.56 -3.08
N LEU A 78 -3.09 -2.71 -3.27
CA LEU A 78 -2.23 -3.00 -4.42
C LEU A 78 -2.95 -2.90 -5.77
N LEU A 79 -4.23 -3.23 -5.79
CA LEU A 79 -5.02 -3.42 -7.00
C LEU A 79 -6.11 -2.35 -7.17
N ARG A 80 -6.11 -1.29 -6.34
CA ARG A 80 -7.13 -0.23 -6.40
C ARG A 80 -7.26 0.41 -7.78
N HIS A 81 -6.13 0.71 -8.41
CA HIS A 81 -6.08 1.30 -9.75
C HIS A 81 -6.80 0.42 -10.78
N ILE A 82 -6.66 -0.90 -10.64
CA ILE A 82 -7.22 -1.88 -11.57
C ILE A 82 -8.70 -2.17 -11.27
N ALA A 83 -9.09 -2.11 -10.00
CA ALA A 83 -10.46 -2.33 -9.55
C ALA A 83 -11.47 -1.32 -10.15
N GLY A 84 -11.03 -0.09 -10.45
CA GLY A 84 -11.85 0.92 -11.10
C GLY A 84 -12.15 0.62 -12.58
N ASP A 85 -11.21 -0.04 -13.25
CA ASP A 85 -11.28 -0.33 -14.70
C ASP A 85 -12.02 -1.64 -15.01
N LYS A 86 -12.59 -2.32 -14.00
CA LYS A 86 -13.32 -3.60 -14.10
C LYS A 86 -12.54 -4.71 -14.82
N LEU A 87 -11.22 -4.74 -14.63
CA LEU A 87 -10.33 -5.75 -15.20
C LEU A 87 -10.79 -7.16 -14.79
N THR A 88 -11.12 -8.01 -15.75
CA THR A 88 -11.46 -9.40 -15.46
C THR A 88 -10.20 -10.27 -15.37
N PHE A 89 -10.28 -11.38 -14.63
CA PHE A 89 -9.19 -12.35 -14.49
C PHE A 89 -8.71 -12.91 -15.83
N ARG A 90 -9.63 -13.19 -16.74
CA ARG A 90 -9.32 -13.76 -18.07
C ARG A 90 -8.52 -12.79 -18.92
N GLU A 91 -8.95 -11.54 -18.96
CA GLU A 91 -8.21 -10.53 -19.70
C GLU A 91 -6.81 -10.30 -19.09
N ALA A 92 -6.66 -10.48 -17.77
CA ALA A 92 -5.36 -10.32 -17.10
C ALA A 92 -4.39 -11.46 -17.43
N LEU A 93 -4.92 -12.65 -17.72
CA LEU A 93 -4.16 -13.78 -18.24
C LEU A 93 -3.74 -13.59 -19.70
N ASP A 94 -4.63 -13.02 -20.52
CA ASP A 94 -4.39 -12.86 -21.96
C ASP A 94 -3.29 -11.83 -22.27
N GLY A 95 -2.87 -11.02 -21.29
CA GLY A 95 -1.71 -10.12 -21.37
C GLY A 95 -1.87 -8.96 -22.37
N LYS A 96 -3.07 -8.78 -22.95
CA LYS A 96 -3.36 -7.80 -24.02
C LYS A 96 -3.79 -6.42 -23.53
N PHE A 97 -3.51 -6.07 -22.27
CA PHE A 97 -4.06 -4.85 -21.68
C PHE A 97 -3.37 -3.57 -22.14
N LYS A 98 -4.15 -2.72 -22.82
CA LYS A 98 -3.76 -1.38 -23.28
C LYS A 98 -3.94 -0.27 -22.23
N SER A 99 -4.70 -0.49 -21.15
CA SER A 99 -5.02 0.57 -20.16
C SER A 99 -4.17 0.51 -18.87
N VAL A 100 -3.88 -0.68 -18.33
CA VAL A 100 -3.03 -0.83 -17.14
C VAL A 100 -2.16 -2.08 -17.27
N ASP A 101 -0.84 -1.89 -17.33
CA ASP A 101 0.14 -2.98 -17.30
C ASP A 101 0.31 -3.46 -15.85
N LEU A 102 -0.34 -4.59 -15.52
CA LEU A 102 -0.25 -5.23 -14.21
C LEU A 102 1.20 -5.57 -13.82
N ARG A 103 2.05 -5.94 -14.78
CA ARG A 103 3.46 -6.25 -14.51
C ARG A 103 4.22 -4.98 -14.14
N ALA A 104 4.02 -3.91 -14.89
CA ALA A 104 4.60 -2.61 -14.54
C ALA A 104 4.11 -2.11 -13.17
N LEU A 105 2.81 -2.26 -12.87
CA LEU A 105 2.26 -1.88 -11.57
C LEU A 105 2.91 -2.68 -10.42
N MET A 106 3.03 -3.99 -10.57
CA MET A 106 3.67 -4.85 -9.56
C MET A 106 5.15 -4.52 -9.38
N GLU A 107 5.89 -4.25 -10.46
CA GLU A 107 7.29 -3.84 -10.36
C GLU A 107 7.42 -2.46 -9.69
N ASN A 108 6.54 -1.50 -10.00
CA ASN A 108 6.54 -0.19 -9.34
C ASN A 108 6.31 -0.32 -7.82
N TRP A 109 5.43 -1.21 -7.38
CA TRP A 109 5.28 -1.51 -5.95
C TRP A 109 6.56 -2.07 -5.32
N ARG A 110 7.24 -2.98 -6.02
CA ARG A 110 8.52 -3.52 -5.55
C ARG A 110 9.59 -2.45 -5.44
N ILE A 111 9.71 -1.58 -6.46
CA ILE A 111 10.67 -0.48 -6.48
C ILE A 111 10.38 0.49 -5.33
N ALA A 112 9.13 0.92 -5.14
CA ALA A 112 8.76 1.81 -4.04
C ALA A 112 9.12 1.21 -2.66
N CYS A 113 8.86 -0.09 -2.46
CA CYS A 113 9.23 -0.77 -1.21
C CYS A 113 10.75 -0.94 -1.03
N ARG A 114 11.52 -1.03 -2.13
CA ARG A 114 12.99 -1.02 -2.08
C ARG A 114 13.56 0.33 -1.62
N ASN A 115 12.79 1.41 -1.62
CA ASN A 115 13.25 2.69 -1.10
C ASN A 115 13.03 2.86 0.40
N ILE A 116 12.25 1.99 1.06
CA ILE A 116 12.09 2.04 2.52
C ILE A 116 13.47 1.86 3.20
N PRO A 117 13.92 2.74 4.09
CA PRO A 117 15.25 2.62 4.71
C PRO A 117 15.48 1.28 5.44
N LYS A 118 16.74 0.87 5.59
CA LYS A 118 17.09 -0.23 6.51
C LYS A 118 16.87 0.20 7.96
N ASN A 119 16.66 -0.77 8.84
CA ASN A 119 16.34 -0.56 10.25
C ASN A 119 15.10 0.34 10.46
N HIS A 120 14.14 0.25 9.54
CA HIS A 120 12.92 1.06 9.61
C HIS A 120 12.05 0.61 10.78
N GLY A 121 11.45 1.55 11.49
CA GLY A 121 10.59 1.25 12.64
C GLY A 121 9.20 0.70 12.26
N LEU A 122 9.04 -0.02 11.15
CA LEU A 122 7.75 -0.60 10.74
C LEU A 122 7.37 -1.76 11.67
N GLU A 123 6.11 -1.88 12.03
CA GLU A 123 5.57 -2.90 12.96
C GLU A 123 4.47 -3.75 12.30
N GLU A 124 3.67 -3.15 11.43
CA GLU A 124 2.57 -3.81 10.74
C GLU A 124 2.58 -3.45 9.25
N LEU A 125 2.43 -4.46 8.40
CA LEU A 125 2.26 -4.35 6.96
C LEU A 125 0.99 -5.11 6.57
N THR A 126 0.09 -4.47 5.84
CA THR A 126 -1.15 -5.09 5.34
C THR A 126 -1.22 -4.98 3.83
N PHE A 127 -1.40 -6.10 3.14
CA PHE A 127 -1.74 -6.14 1.73
C PHE A 127 -3.26 -6.23 1.60
N ASP A 128 -3.87 -5.19 1.07
CA ASP A 128 -5.31 -5.12 0.81
C ASP A 128 -5.60 -5.52 -0.64
N LEU A 129 -6.30 -6.64 -0.80
CA LEU A 129 -6.69 -7.21 -2.09
C LEU A 129 -8.23 -7.20 -2.26
N SER A 130 -8.95 -6.50 -1.39
CA SER A 130 -10.42 -6.51 -1.36
C SER A 130 -11.07 -5.99 -2.65
N GLY A 131 -10.40 -5.06 -3.36
CA GLY A 131 -10.90 -4.46 -4.59
C GLY A 131 -10.82 -5.35 -5.83
N ALA A 132 -10.04 -6.42 -5.82
CA ALA A 132 -9.82 -7.26 -7.01
C ALA A 132 -9.50 -8.71 -6.64
N LYS A 133 -10.44 -9.36 -5.94
CA LYS A 133 -10.25 -10.70 -5.38
C LYS A 133 -9.82 -11.74 -6.40
N GLU A 134 -10.38 -11.77 -7.60
CA GLU A 134 -9.99 -12.78 -8.60
C GLU A 134 -8.55 -12.60 -9.09
N LEU A 135 -8.05 -11.37 -9.14
CA LEU A 135 -6.68 -11.09 -9.60
C LEU A 135 -5.62 -11.54 -8.59
N CYS A 136 -5.96 -11.77 -7.32
CA CYS A 136 -5.00 -12.32 -6.36
C CYS A 136 -4.60 -13.75 -6.67
N LYS A 137 -5.37 -14.48 -7.49
CA LYS A 137 -5.02 -15.84 -7.95
C LYS A 137 -3.87 -15.82 -8.96
N LEU A 138 -3.56 -14.66 -9.56
CA LEU A 138 -2.48 -14.55 -10.52
C LEU A 138 -1.13 -14.66 -9.82
N HIS A 139 -0.27 -15.54 -10.34
CA HIS A 139 1.09 -15.75 -9.83
C HIS A 139 1.88 -14.43 -9.68
N ILE A 140 1.68 -13.47 -10.58
CA ILE A 140 2.36 -12.18 -10.52
C ILE A 140 1.99 -11.36 -9.28
N VAL A 141 0.75 -11.44 -8.81
CA VAL A 141 0.30 -10.74 -7.58
C VAL A 141 0.86 -11.45 -6.36
N SER A 142 0.70 -12.78 -6.27
CA SER A 142 1.20 -13.59 -5.14
C SER A 142 2.72 -13.48 -4.97
N SER A 143 3.47 -13.61 -6.07
CA SER A 143 4.94 -13.43 -6.05
C SER A 143 5.33 -12.02 -5.64
N THR A 144 4.60 -10.98 -6.06
CA THR A 144 4.87 -9.60 -5.66
C THR A 144 4.63 -9.37 -4.16
N VAL A 145 3.52 -9.87 -3.62
CA VAL A 145 3.23 -9.83 -2.18
C VAL A 145 4.34 -10.53 -1.38
N GLN A 146 4.78 -11.70 -1.84
CA GLN A 146 5.87 -12.43 -1.19
C GLN A 146 7.18 -11.63 -1.24
N LEU A 147 7.56 -11.10 -2.40
CA LEU A 147 8.81 -10.36 -2.56
C LEU A 147 8.83 -9.06 -1.74
N ILE A 148 7.71 -8.33 -1.70
CA ILE A 148 7.59 -7.13 -0.88
C ILE A 148 7.64 -7.48 0.61
N SER A 149 6.88 -8.49 1.05
CA SER A 149 6.88 -8.89 2.47
C SER A 149 8.26 -9.31 2.94
N THR A 150 8.97 -10.15 2.18
CA THR A 150 10.36 -10.52 2.48
C THR A 150 11.29 -9.30 2.51
N THR A 151 11.17 -8.40 1.51
CA THR A 151 12.02 -7.19 1.45
C THR A 151 11.83 -6.31 2.69
N LEU A 152 10.59 -6.12 3.13
CA LEU A 152 10.30 -5.25 4.28
C LEU A 152 10.60 -5.92 5.61
N VAL A 153 10.45 -7.25 5.73
CA VAL A 153 10.92 -8.00 6.90
C VAL A 153 12.43 -7.83 7.08
N LEU A 154 13.21 -7.93 5.99
CA LEU A 154 14.68 -7.74 6.03
C LEU A 154 15.11 -6.31 6.36
N LYS A 155 14.21 -5.33 6.21
CA LYS A 155 14.48 -3.91 6.45
C LYS A 155 13.94 -3.40 7.77
N ALA A 156 13.00 -4.10 8.39
CA ALA A 156 12.43 -3.71 9.66
C ALA A 156 13.50 -3.76 10.75
N GLY A 157 13.52 -2.76 11.63
CA GLY A 157 14.36 -2.75 12.83
C GLY A 157 13.82 -3.60 13.97
N GLN A 158 12.73 -4.33 13.74
CA GLN A 158 11.98 -5.10 14.72
C GLN A 158 11.07 -6.12 14.03
N ASN A 159 10.37 -6.94 14.81
CA ASN A 159 9.42 -7.92 14.28
C ASN A 159 8.28 -7.24 13.50
N LEU A 160 8.23 -7.51 12.19
CA LEU A 160 7.20 -7.02 11.30
C LEU A 160 6.05 -8.02 11.18
N ARG A 161 4.84 -7.62 11.58
CA ARG A 161 3.62 -8.41 11.35
C ARG A 161 3.07 -8.13 9.97
N CYS A 162 2.91 -9.17 9.16
CA CYS A 162 2.37 -9.07 7.82
C CYS A 162 0.97 -9.69 7.75
N TRP A 163 0.03 -8.99 7.11
CA TRP A 163 -1.35 -9.42 6.93
C TRP A 163 -1.75 -9.34 5.46
N ILE A 164 -2.63 -10.23 5.03
CA ILE A 164 -3.35 -10.11 3.77
C ILE A 164 -4.83 -9.99 4.11
N GLN A 165 -5.50 -8.97 3.58
CA GLN A 165 -6.93 -8.74 3.79
C GLN A 165 -7.70 -8.72 2.48
N GLY A 166 -9.02 -8.98 2.57
CA GLY A 166 -9.90 -9.05 1.41
C GLY A 166 -10.03 -10.45 0.79
N LEU A 167 -9.37 -11.46 1.35
CA LEU A 167 -9.44 -12.86 0.90
C LEU A 167 -10.51 -13.71 1.62
N SER A 168 -11.26 -13.12 2.56
CA SER A 168 -12.38 -13.80 3.21
C SER A 168 -13.39 -14.23 2.13
N ASN A 169 -13.45 -15.55 1.91
CA ASN A 169 -14.19 -16.35 0.92
C ASN A 169 -13.35 -17.14 -0.10
N MET A 170 -12.01 -17.19 -0.01
CA MET A 170 -11.20 -18.11 -0.85
C MET A 170 -11.05 -19.53 -0.29
N ASN A 171 -11.98 -19.98 0.56
CA ASN A 171 -12.03 -21.37 1.06
C ASN A 171 -12.62 -22.37 0.05
N GLN A 172 -12.24 -22.26 -1.22
CA GLN A 172 -12.32 -23.34 -2.20
C GLN A 172 -10.99 -23.43 -2.93
N TRP A 173 -9.93 -23.71 -2.16
CA TRP A 173 -8.86 -24.55 -2.67
C TRP A 173 -9.41 -25.98 -2.67
N GLU A 174 -10.14 -26.33 -3.73
CA GLU A 174 -10.26 -27.73 -4.09
C GLU A 174 -8.96 -28.14 -4.78
N THR A 175 -8.38 -29.19 -4.18
CA THR A 175 -7.22 -30.02 -4.53
C THR A 175 -6.77 -30.05 -5.97
#